data_AF-A0A972A3Z1-F1
#
_entry.id   AF-A0A972A3Z1-F1
#
_cell.length_a   1.000
_cell.length_b   1.000
_cell.length_c   1.000
_cell.angle_alpha   90.00
_cell.angle_beta   90.00
_cell.angle_gamma   90.00
#
_symmetry.space_group_name_H-M   'P 1'
#
loop_
_entity.id
_entity.type
_entity.pdbx_description
1 polymer ?
#
loop_
_entity_poly.entity_id
_entity_poly.type
_entity_poly.pdbx_seq_one_letter_code
_entity_poly.pdbx_strand_id
1 'polypeptide(L)' 'MFAGSHEGAACNAMMYSFFACCKNAGVNPQEWLTDIIEKIPGYKACRLTELLPHNWINLQK' A
#
# COMPACT_ATOMS: atom_id res chain seq x y z
N MET A 1 -20.09 -14.04 13.27
CA MET A 1 -19.10 -13.87 14.36
C MET A 1 -17.72 -13.82 13.73
N PHE A 2 -17.09 -12.64 13.70
CA PHE A 2 -15.73 -12.44 13.21
C PHE A 2 -14.74 -12.90 14.28
N ALA A 3 -14.65 -14.21 14.48
CA ALA A 3 -13.72 -14.83 15.41
C ALA A 3 -12.69 -15.60 14.60
N GLY A 4 -11.50 -15.02 14.41
CA GLY A 4 -10.40 -15.77 13.81
C GLY A 4 -9.14 -15.01 13.38
N SER A 5 -9.20 -13.69 13.10
CA SER A 5 -7.99 -12.88 12.82
C SER A 5 -8.36 -11.40 12.77
N HIS A 6 -8.31 -10.70 13.91
CA HIS A 6 -8.45 -9.24 13.91
C HIS A 6 -7.42 -8.59 12.97
N GLU A 7 -6.26 -9.22 12.85
CA GLU A 7 -5.15 -8.82 11.98
C GLU A 7 -5.47 -8.90 10.48
N GLY A 8 -6.15 -9.96 10.03
CA GLY A 8 -6.50 -10.14 8.61
C GLY A 8 -7.60 -9.17 8.14
N ALA A 9 -8.58 -8.89 9.01
CA ALA A 9 -9.61 -7.90 8.72
C ALA A 9 -9.05 -6.47 8.70
N ALA A 10 -8.13 -6.15 9.63
CA ALA A 10 -7.43 -4.87 9.65
C ALA A 10 -6.49 -4.69 8.46
N CYS A 11 -5.77 -5.75 8.06
CA CYS A 11 -4.94 -5.76 6.86
C CYS A 11 -5.77 -5.45 5.60
N ASN A 12 -6.91 -6.12 5.44
CA ASN A 12 -7.81 -5.87 4.32
C ASN A 12 -8.34 -4.42 4.32
N ALA A 13 -8.79 -3.91 5.47
CA ALA A 13 -9.25 -2.53 5.60
C ALA A 13 -8.15 -1.50 5.27
N MET A 14 -6.91 -1.78 5.67
CA MET A 14 -5.75 -0.97 5.28
C MET A 14 -5.52 -1.03 3.77
N MET A 15 -5.52 -2.20 3.14
CA MET A 15 -5.37 -2.34 1.69
C MET A 15 -6.44 -1.58 0.91
N TYR A 16 -7.70 -1.66 1.33
CA TYR A 16 -8.79 -0.87 0.73
C TYR A 16 -8.58 0.64 0.86
N SER A 17 -8.09 1.10 2.01
CA SER A 17 -7.76 2.51 2.23
C SER A 17 -6.62 2.94 1.31
N PHE A 18 -5.60 2.10 1.12
CA PHE A 18 -4.52 2.37 0.18
C PHE A 18 -5.00 2.42 -1.27
N PHE A 19 -5.84 1.48 -1.71
CA PHE A 19 -6.40 1.51 -3.07
C PHE A 19 -7.29 2.74 -3.30
N ALA A 20 -8.05 3.18 -2.29
CA ALA A 20 -8.79 4.43 -2.35
C ALA A 20 -7.85 5.65 -2.53
N CYS A 21 -6.72 5.67 -1.81
CA CYS A 21 -5.67 6.67 -2.00
C CYS A 21 -5.05 6.61 -3.41
N CYS A 22 -4.80 5.42 -3.97
CA CYS A 22 -4.31 5.26 -5.36
C CYS A 22 -5.27 5.89 -6.36
N LYS A 23 -6.58 5.64 -6.19
CA LYS A 23 -7.63 6.22 -7.04
C LYS A 23 -7.65 7.76 -6.95
N ASN A 24 -7.48 8.32 -5.76
CA ASN A 24 -7.42 9.77 -5.57
C ASN A 24 -6.13 10.39 -6.15
N ALA A 25 -5.02 9.65 -6.12
CA ALA A 25 -3.74 10.08 -6.68
C ALA A 25 -3.63 9.84 -8.21
N GLY A 26 -4.60 9.17 -8.83
CA GLY A 26 -4.56 8.81 -10.25
C GLY A 26 -3.53 7.73 -10.60
N VAL A 27 -3.13 6.92 -9.62
CA VAL A 27 -2.13 5.86 -9.78
C VAL A 27 -2.81 4.52 -9.98
N ASN A 28 -2.27 3.69 -10.88
CA ASN A 28 -2.73 2.32 -11.06
C ASN A 28 -2.45 1.50 -9.79
N PRO A 29 -3.49 1.05 -9.06
CA PRO A 29 -3.30 0.32 -7.80
C PRO A 29 -2.57 -1.01 -8.01
N GLN A 30 -2.69 -1.62 -9.20
CA GLN A 30 -2.00 -2.86 -9.55
C GLN A 30 -0.50 -2.64 -9.73
N GLU A 31 -0.09 -1.62 -10.48
CA GLU A 31 1.33 -1.29 -10.69
C GLU A 31 2.00 -0.88 -9.38
N TRP A 32 1.30 -0.03 -8.61
CA TRP A 32 1.74 0.36 -7.28
C TRP A 32 1.94 -0.87 -6.40
N LEU A 33 0.92 -1.74 -6.26
CA LEU A 33 0.99 -2.91 -5.38
C LEU A 33 2.14 -3.85 -5.77
N THR A 34 2.34 -4.13 -7.06
CA THR A 34 3.45 -4.96 -7.53
C THR A 34 4.80 -4.38 -7.09
N ASP A 35 5.01 -3.08 -7.33
CA ASP A 35 6.25 -2.39 -6.96
C ASP A 35 6.45 -2.36 -5.43
N ILE A 36 5.39 -2.17 -4.65
CA ILE A 36 5.45 -2.21 -3.18
C ILE A 36 5.83 -3.62 -2.69
N ILE A 37 5.21 -4.68 -3.22
CA ILE A 37 5.48 -6.07 -2.79
C ILE A 37 6.93 -6.46 -3.11
N GLU A 38 7.46 -6.03 -4.26
CA GLU A 38 8.87 -6.27 -4.62
C GLU A 38 9.85 -5.47 -3.73
N LYS A 39 9.49 -4.25 -3.34
CA LYS A 39 10.36 -3.39 -2.51
C LYS A 39 10.26 -3.69 -1.02
N ILE A 40 9.11 -4.13 -0.50
CA ILE A 40 8.85 -4.43 0.91
C ILE A 40 9.97 -5.23 1.61
N PRO A 41 10.48 -6.35 1.07
CA PRO A 41 11.48 -7.14 1.78
C PRO A 41 12.83 -6.43 1.94
N GLY A 42 13.12 -5.42 1.11
CA GLY A 42 14.34 -4.62 1.16
C GLY A 42 14.15 -3.21 1.71
N TYR A 43 12.91 -2.76 1.92
CA TYR A 43 12.61 -1.39 2.34
C TYR A 43 12.53 -1.26 3.87
N LYS A 44 13.11 -0.18 4.40
CA LYS A 44 13.01 0.12 5.83
C LYS A 44 11.58 0.52 6.17
N ALA A 45 11.04 -0.03 7.26
CA ALA A 45 9.70 0.29 7.76
C ALA A 45 9.45 1.80 7.95
N CYS A 46 10.50 2.57 8.25
CA CYS A 46 10.44 4.02 8.41
C CYS A 46 10.13 4.79 7.11
N ARG A 47 10.31 4.15 5.95
CA ARG A 47 10.04 4.72 4.61
C ARG A 47 8.77 4.17 3.96
N LEU A 48 7.95 3.41 4.68
CA LEU A 48 6.63 3.00 4.18
C LEU A 48 5.75 4.20 3.80
N THR A 49 5.98 5.36 4.43
CA THR A 49 5.30 6.60 4.10
C THR A 49 5.64 7.13 2.70
N GLU A 50 6.83 6.81 2.18
CA GLU A 50 7.26 7.14 0.80
C GLU A 50 6.65 6.18 -0.22
N LEU A 51 6.29 4.98 0.22
CA LEU A 51 5.59 3.95 -0.55
C LEU A 51 4.08 4.25 -0.67
N LEU A 52 3.55 5.31 -0.04
CA LEU A 52 2.18 5.75 -0.30
C LEU A 52 2.00 6.14 -1.77
N PRO A 53 0.83 5.88 -2.37
CA PRO A 53 0.60 6.13 -3.79
C PRO A 53 0.85 7.58 -4.21
N HIS A 54 0.68 8.56 -3.32
CA HIS A 54 1.01 9.96 -3.59
C HIS A 54 2.52 10.19 -3.76
N ASN A 55 3.34 9.56 -2.92
CA ASN A 55 4.80 9.74 -2.92
C ASN A 55 5.50 8.81 -3.91
N TRP A 56 4.89 7.66 -4.21
CA TRP A 56 5.38 6.69 -5.19
C TRP A 56 5.57 7.31 -6.58
N ILE A 57 4.69 8.24 -7.00
CA ILE A 57 4.80 8.97 -8.26
C ILE A 57 6.13 9.76 -8.33
N ASN A 58 6.59 10.31 -7.21
CA ASN A 58 7.86 11.04 -7.15
C ASN A 58 9.08 10.10 -7.06
N LEU A 59 8.90 8.86 -6.60
CA LEU A 59 9.96 7.86 -6.48
C LEU A 59 10.31 7.21 -7.84
N GLN A 60 9.41 7.26 -8.82
CA GLN A 60 9.61 6.72 -10.18
C GLN A 60 10.34 7.70 -11.13
N LYS A 61 10.79 8.86 -10.65
CA LYS A 61 11.60 9.85 -11.39
C LYS A 61 13.08 9.67 -11.12
#